data_AF-A0A7X9GT80-F1
#
_entry.id   AF-A0A7X9GT80-F1
#
_cell.length_a   1.000
_cell.length_b   1.000
_cell.length_c   1.000
_cell.angle_alpha   90.00
_cell.angle_beta   90.00
_cell.angle_gamma   90.00
#
_symmetry.space_group_name_H-M   'P 1'
#
loop_
_entity.id
_entity.type
_entity.pdbx_description
1 polymer ?
#
loop_
_entity_poly.entity_id
_entity_poly.type
_entity_poly.pdbx_seq_one_letter_code
_entity_poly.pdbx_strand_id
1 'polypeptide(L)'
;VAGASGLLAADTASEEDVLLSRGLDGVLVGAATLGLMDLAEHLDARIVDAMSRRGISRPRLALAALGAAGTVAMYALGARRDAAESGAEHEDDVEERELPVPARDLVAVLLGAAGEGADLPGAAALRAQLAQARAHGPSEETGEVWLDVPETAERAVPRYQTWPVRGSFTQQGHRFEAELQIDDGLLSMLTVLPAAGEGKDAGEGEDAALEHLTSPGFALPAPSEVEMLRETAAP
;
A
#
# COMPACT_ATOMS: atom_id res chain seq x y z
N VAL A 1 -35.23 -17.89 -1.27
CA VAL A 1 -33.78 -18.18 -1.26
C VAL A 1 -33.19 -17.38 -2.42
N ALA A 2 -33.00 -16.06 -2.31
CA ALA A 2 -32.04 -15.28 -1.52
C ALA A 2 -30.58 -15.52 -1.94
N GLY A 3 -29.92 -14.45 -2.40
CA GLY A 3 -28.55 -14.36 -2.93
C GLY A 3 -28.53 -13.27 -4.02
N ALA A 4 -28.54 -11.98 -3.72
CA ALA A 4 -27.53 -11.17 -3.01
C ALA A 4 -26.16 -11.20 -3.69
N SER A 5 -26.00 -10.39 -4.75
CA SER A 5 -24.71 -9.87 -5.20
C SER A 5 -24.93 -8.41 -5.62
N GLY A 6 -24.83 -7.51 -4.65
CA GLY A 6 -24.75 -6.08 -4.88
C GLY A 6 -23.30 -5.61 -4.87
N LEU A 7 -23.10 -4.44 -5.48
CA LEU A 7 -22.06 -3.45 -5.21
C LEU A 7 -20.61 -3.86 -5.46
N LEU A 8 -20.07 -3.35 -6.57
CA LEU A 8 -18.76 -2.69 -6.66
C LEU A 8 -18.69 -1.96 -8.01
N ALA A 9 -19.26 -0.75 -8.05
CA ALA A 9 -18.87 0.26 -9.02
C ALA A 9 -18.22 1.37 -8.21
N ALA A 10 -16.94 1.18 -7.94
CA ALA A 10 -16.07 2.17 -7.34
C ALA A 10 -15.82 3.27 -8.37
N ASP A 11 -16.37 4.44 -8.07
CA ASP A 11 -15.61 5.69 -7.96
C ASP A 11 -14.30 5.76 -8.76
N THR A 12 -14.42 6.09 -10.04
CA THR A 12 -13.33 6.67 -10.84
C THR A 12 -13.86 7.91 -11.55
N ALA A 13 -14.36 8.88 -10.79
CA ALA A 13 -14.52 10.23 -11.27
C ALA A 13 -13.27 11.00 -10.88
N SER A 14 -12.23 10.89 -11.71
CA SER A 14 -11.14 11.86 -11.70
C SER A 14 -11.75 13.24 -11.94
N GLU A 15 -11.49 14.18 -11.04
CA GLU A 15 -11.86 15.58 -11.18
C GLU A 15 -11.12 16.18 -12.38
N GLU A 16 -11.67 16.05 -13.59
CA GLU A 16 -11.38 16.97 -14.70
C GLU A 16 -12.51 16.86 -15.74
N ASP A 17 -13.08 18.03 -16.07
CA ASP A 17 -14.22 18.31 -16.96
C ASP A 17 -15.64 17.98 -16.47
N VAL A 18 -16.12 18.79 -15.51
CA VAL A 18 -17.56 19.02 -15.31
C VAL A 18 -18.10 19.94 -16.41
N LEU A 19 -18.34 19.35 -17.58
CA LEU A 19 -19.08 19.98 -18.67
C LEU A 19 -20.39 19.20 -18.88
N LEU A 20 -21.42 19.57 -18.12
CA LEU A 20 -22.87 19.30 -18.27
C LEU A 20 -23.51 18.73 -16.99
N SER A 21 -24.74 19.17 -16.72
CA SER A 21 -25.47 18.97 -15.46
C SER A 21 -25.63 17.50 -15.04
N ARG A 22 -25.49 17.23 -13.74
CA ARG A 22 -25.67 15.96 -12.99
C ARG A 22 -26.86 15.06 -13.39
N GLY A 23 -27.87 15.58 -14.08
CA GLY A 23 -29.02 14.82 -14.58
C GLY A 23 -28.83 14.18 -15.97
N LEU A 24 -27.88 14.68 -16.77
CA LEU A 24 -27.57 14.14 -18.11
C LEU A 24 -26.62 12.93 -18.03
N ASP A 25 -25.70 12.92 -17.06
CA ASP A 25 -24.75 11.81 -16.88
C ASP A 25 -25.44 10.49 -16.50
N GLY A 26 -26.48 10.54 -15.67
CA GLY A 26 -27.24 9.35 -15.30
C GLY A 26 -27.98 8.69 -16.48
N VAL A 27 -28.41 9.49 -17.46
CA VAL A 27 -29.08 8.99 -18.68
C VAL A 27 -28.08 8.44 -19.68
N LEU A 28 -26.91 9.07 -19.82
CA LEU A 28 -25.84 8.59 -20.71
C LEU A 28 -25.22 7.28 -20.24
N VAL A 29 -24.97 7.12 -18.93
CA VAL A 29 -24.48 5.87 -18.34
C VAL A 29 -25.54 4.76 -18.40
N GLY A 30 -26.82 5.09 -18.17
CA GLY A 30 -27.93 4.15 -18.31
C GLY A 30 -28.19 3.69 -19.76
N ALA A 31 -28.02 4.59 -20.74
CA ALA A 31 -28.15 4.24 -22.16
C ALA A 31 -26.97 3.42 -22.68
N ALA A 32 -25.76 3.68 -22.18
CA ALA A 32 -24.57 2.89 -22.50
C ALA A 32 -24.71 1.44 -22.01
N THR A 33 -25.26 1.21 -20.82
CA THR A 33 -25.47 -0.14 -20.26
C THR A 33 -26.54 -0.95 -21.00
N LEU A 34 -27.67 -0.33 -21.38
CA LEU A 34 -28.71 -1.00 -22.18
C LEU A 34 -28.27 -1.23 -23.64
N GLY A 35 -27.55 -0.28 -24.25
CA GLY A 35 -27.00 -0.43 -25.60
C GLY A 35 -25.90 -1.49 -25.71
N LEU A 36 -25.15 -1.74 -24.62
CA LEU A 36 -24.14 -2.81 -24.57
C LEU A 36 -24.76 -4.20 -24.47
N MET A 37 -25.93 -4.34 -23.82
CA MET A 37 -26.63 -5.62 -23.70
C MET A 37 -27.16 -6.13 -25.05
N ASP A 38 -27.80 -5.25 -25.84
CA ASP A 38 -28.29 -5.63 -27.18
C ASP A 38 -27.13 -5.98 -28.13
N LEU A 39 -25.99 -5.31 -27.98
CA LEU A 39 -24.78 -5.62 -28.74
C LEU A 39 -24.20 -6.98 -28.34
N ALA A 40 -24.19 -7.31 -27.05
CA ALA A 40 -23.69 -8.59 -26.53
C ALA A 40 -24.56 -9.76 -27.01
N GLU A 41 -25.89 -9.62 -27.02
CA GLU A 41 -26.80 -10.67 -27.47
C GLU A 41 -26.67 -10.91 -28.99
N HIS A 42 -26.53 -9.85 -29.80
CA HIS A 42 -26.28 -9.98 -31.23
C HIS A 42 -24.90 -10.58 -31.55
N LEU A 43 -23.89 -10.30 -30.72
CA LEU A 43 -22.55 -10.84 -30.89
C LEU A 43 -22.53 -12.35 -30.56
N ASP A 44 -23.15 -12.76 -29.44
CA ASP A 44 -23.24 -14.17 -29.05
C ASP A 44 -23.99 -14.98 -30.11
N ALA A 45 -25.12 -14.47 -30.60
CA ALA A 45 -25.87 -15.10 -31.68
C ALA A 45 -25.01 -15.30 -32.94
N ARG A 46 -24.23 -14.28 -33.35
CA ARG A 46 -23.32 -14.40 -34.51
C ARG A 46 -22.19 -15.40 -34.29
N ILE A 47 -21.63 -15.49 -33.08
CA ILE A 47 -20.56 -16.42 -32.74
C ILE A 47 -21.07 -17.85 -32.76
N VAL A 48 -22.20 -18.13 -32.11
CA VAL A 48 -22.86 -19.44 -32.09
C VAL A 48 -23.24 -19.89 -33.50
N ASP A 49 -23.78 -18.98 -34.31
CA ASP A 49 -24.19 -19.26 -35.68
C ASP A 49 -22.97 -19.48 -36.61
N ALA A 50 -21.88 -18.73 -36.43
CA ALA A 50 -20.61 -18.96 -37.13
C ALA A 50 -19.96 -20.30 -36.76
N MET A 51 -20.04 -20.71 -35.49
CA MET A 51 -19.55 -22.02 -35.02
C MET A 51 -20.41 -23.17 -35.57
N SER A 52 -21.73 -22.98 -35.63
CA SER A 52 -22.67 -23.94 -36.22
C SER A 52 -22.42 -24.12 -37.72
N ARG A 53 -22.20 -23.02 -38.46
CA ARG A 53 -21.81 -23.05 -39.88
C ARG A 53 -20.47 -23.73 -40.13
N ARG A 54 -19.56 -23.74 -39.15
CA ARG A 54 -18.28 -24.48 -39.19
C ARG A 54 -18.41 -25.95 -38.73
N GLY A 55 -19.64 -26.42 -38.46
CA GLY A 55 -19.92 -27.83 -38.15
C GLY A 55 -19.74 -28.21 -36.68
N ILE A 56 -19.64 -27.25 -35.76
CA ILE A 56 -19.56 -27.53 -34.32
C ILE A 56 -20.95 -27.89 -33.81
N SER A 57 -21.16 -29.17 -33.49
CA SER A 57 -22.47 -29.71 -33.10
C SER A 57 -23.02 -29.18 -31.76
N ARG A 58 -22.16 -28.61 -30.91
CA ARG A 58 -22.52 -28.07 -29.59
C ARG A 58 -21.76 -26.77 -29.26
N PRO A 59 -22.09 -25.63 -29.91
CA PRO A 59 -21.35 -24.37 -29.76
C PRO A 59 -21.28 -23.85 -28.33
N ARG A 60 -22.40 -23.92 -27.59
CA ARG A 60 -22.46 -23.48 -26.18
C ARG A 60 -21.53 -24.27 -25.26
N LEU A 61 -21.35 -25.55 -25.52
CA LEU A 61 -20.45 -26.42 -24.73
C LEU A 61 -18.98 -26.13 -25.07
N ALA A 62 -18.68 -25.82 -26.33
CA ALA A 62 -17.36 -25.39 -26.76
C ALA A 62 -16.96 -24.03 -26.13
N LEU A 63 -17.88 -23.06 -26.06
CA LEU A 63 -17.64 -21.78 -25.38
C LEU A 63 -17.43 -21.95 -23.87
N ALA A 64 -18.24 -22.79 -23.21
CA ALA A 64 -18.06 -23.11 -21.80
C ALA A 64 -16.70 -23.76 -21.51
N ALA A 65 -16.27 -24.69 -22.37
CA ALA A 65 -14.96 -25.31 -22.26
C ALA A 65 -13.82 -24.32 -22.48
N LEU A 66 -13.97 -23.38 -23.42
CA LEU A 66 -13.00 -22.34 -23.69
C LEU A 66 -12.89 -21.33 -22.55
N GLY A 67 -14.02 -20.94 -21.95
CA GLY A 67 -14.07 -20.10 -20.75
C GLY A 67 -13.40 -20.77 -19.55
N ALA A 68 -13.73 -22.04 -19.27
CA ALA A 68 -13.11 -22.79 -18.19
C ALA A 68 -11.59 -22.96 -18.40
N ALA A 69 -11.15 -23.25 -19.63
CA ALA A 69 -9.73 -23.32 -19.97
C ALA A 69 -9.03 -21.96 -19.79
N GLY A 70 -9.70 -20.86 -20.12
CA GLY A 70 -9.22 -19.50 -19.89
C GLY A 70 -9.03 -19.17 -18.40
N THR A 71 -10.01 -19.52 -17.56
CA THR A 71 -9.89 -19.34 -16.09
C THR A 71 -8.77 -20.19 -15.51
N VAL A 72 -8.65 -21.45 -15.93
CA VAL A 72 -7.54 -22.33 -15.49
C VAL A 72 -6.20 -21.80 -15.98
N ALA A 73 -6.12 -21.29 -17.20
CA ALA A 73 -4.90 -20.69 -17.74
C ALA A 73 -4.52 -19.41 -16.96
N MET A 74 -5.49 -18.54 -16.65
CA MET A 74 -5.25 -17.34 -15.82
C MET A 74 -4.79 -17.71 -14.42
N TYR A 75 -5.43 -18.71 -13.78
CA TYR A 75 -5.01 -19.20 -12.48
C TYR A 75 -3.61 -19.83 -12.52
N ALA A 76 -3.30 -20.60 -13.56
CA ALA A 76 -1.97 -21.18 -13.73
C ALA A 76 -0.91 -20.12 -14.07
N LEU A 77 -1.26 -19.05 -14.78
CA LEU A 77 -0.38 -17.93 -15.06
C LEU A 77 -0.15 -17.08 -13.81
N GLY A 78 -1.20 -16.88 -13.00
CA GLY A 78 -1.14 -16.28 -11.67
C GLY A 78 -0.27 -17.11 -10.73
N ALA A 79 -0.54 -18.40 -10.58
CA ALA A 79 0.28 -19.30 -9.76
C ALA A 79 1.74 -19.41 -10.25
N ARG A 80 2.02 -19.24 -11.55
CA ARG A 80 3.40 -19.14 -12.06
C ARG A 80 4.02 -17.79 -11.78
N ARG A 81 3.23 -16.73 -11.74
CA ARG A 81 3.68 -15.39 -11.37
C ARG A 81 3.94 -15.34 -9.88
N ASP A 82 3.02 -15.84 -9.05
CA ASP A 82 3.19 -16.02 -7.61
C ASP A 82 4.35 -16.97 -7.30
N ALA A 83 4.55 -18.05 -8.06
CA ALA A 83 5.71 -18.93 -7.88
C ALA A 83 7.02 -18.35 -8.45
N ALA A 84 6.94 -17.42 -9.40
CA ALA A 84 8.07 -16.66 -9.90
C ALA A 84 8.35 -15.45 -9.02
N GLU A 85 7.38 -14.93 -8.26
CA GLU A 85 7.51 -13.89 -7.25
C GLU A 85 7.95 -14.52 -5.92
N SER A 86 7.50 -15.72 -5.56
CA SER A 86 8.01 -16.52 -4.42
C SER A 86 9.29 -17.29 -4.75
N GLY A 87 9.64 -17.39 -6.04
CA GLY A 87 10.94 -17.88 -6.53
C GLY A 87 11.88 -16.74 -6.94
N ALA A 88 11.37 -15.51 -6.95
CA ALA A 88 12.13 -14.26 -7.07
C ALA A 88 12.04 -13.39 -5.81
N GLU A 89 11.45 -13.89 -4.72
CA GLU A 89 12.16 -14.06 -3.45
C GLU A 89 13.44 -14.83 -3.78
N HIS A 90 14.36 -14.16 -4.47
CA HIS A 90 15.73 -14.37 -4.17
C HIS A 90 15.77 -14.24 -2.65
N GLU A 91 16.16 -15.33 -2.00
CA GLU A 91 17.18 -15.30 -0.98
C GLU A 91 18.39 -14.50 -1.56
N ASP A 92 18.17 -13.25 -1.96
CA ASP A 92 19.14 -12.20 -1.73
C ASP A 92 19.19 -12.28 -0.22
N ASP A 93 20.24 -12.92 0.29
CA ASP A 93 20.67 -12.76 1.67
C ASP A 93 20.82 -11.24 1.86
N VAL A 94 19.70 -10.54 2.10
CA VAL A 94 19.71 -9.14 2.48
C VAL A 94 20.18 -9.21 3.91
N GLU A 95 21.50 -9.23 4.04
CA GLU A 95 22.22 -9.61 5.24
C GLU A 95 21.58 -8.93 6.45
N GLU A 96 20.93 -9.74 7.30
CA GLU A 96 20.38 -9.27 8.56
C GLU A 96 21.52 -8.64 9.37
N ARG A 97 21.48 -7.32 9.46
CA ARG A 97 22.49 -6.51 10.12
C ARG A 97 21.94 -5.98 11.43
N GLU A 98 22.85 -5.57 12.31
CA GLU A 98 22.45 -4.88 13.51
C GLU A 98 21.69 -3.59 13.15
N LEU A 99 20.55 -3.36 13.82
CA LEU A 99 19.79 -2.13 13.65
C LEU A 99 20.67 -0.93 14.05
N PRO A 100 20.93 0.04 13.13
CA PRO A 100 21.77 1.18 13.42
C PRO A 100 21.29 1.94 14.66
N VAL A 101 22.23 2.40 15.50
CA VAL A 101 21.91 3.11 16.75
C VAL A 101 20.95 4.29 16.53
N PRO A 102 21.14 5.18 15.52
CA PRO A 102 20.21 6.27 15.28
C PRO A 102 18.78 5.81 14.97
N ALA A 103 18.62 4.72 14.21
CA ALA A 103 17.30 4.15 13.90
C ALA A 103 16.65 3.54 15.15
N ARG A 104 17.42 2.77 15.93
CA ARG A 104 16.96 2.17 17.20
C ARG A 104 16.49 3.24 18.18
N ASP A 105 17.28 4.30 18.33
CA ASP A 105 16.97 5.39 19.25
C ASP A 105 15.75 6.19 18.79
N LEU A 106 15.62 6.45 17.49
CA LEU A 106 14.45 7.12 16.93
C LEU A 106 13.17 6.29 17.15
N VAL A 107 13.18 4.99 16.86
CA VAL A 107 12.04 4.11 17.12
C VAL A 107 11.71 4.07 18.62
N ALA A 108 12.72 4.00 19.49
CA ALA A 108 12.51 4.01 20.94
C ALA A 108 11.80 5.29 21.42
N VAL A 109 12.15 6.45 20.86
CA VAL A 109 11.51 7.72 21.19
C VAL A 109 10.06 7.76 20.71
N LEU A 110 9.79 7.34 19.46
CA LEU A 110 8.43 7.28 18.91
C LEU A 110 7.52 6.37 19.74
N LEU A 111 8.02 5.20 20.14
CA LEU A 111 7.30 4.27 21.01
C LEU A 111 7.19 4.75 22.47
N GLY A 112 8.11 5.62 22.92
CA GLY A 112 8.12 6.17 24.28
C GLY A 112 7.10 7.30 24.51
N ALA A 113 6.56 7.88 23.44
CA ALA A 113 5.59 8.96 23.53
C ALA A 113 4.21 8.47 24.04
N ALA A 114 3.90 8.73 25.31
CA ALA A 114 2.66 8.31 25.96
C ALA A 114 1.44 9.18 25.60
N GLY A 115 0.34 8.59 25.12
CA GLY A 115 -0.94 9.26 24.87
C GLY A 115 -1.65 9.66 26.17
N GLU A 116 -2.00 10.94 26.36
CA GLU A 116 -2.78 11.41 27.55
C GLU A 116 -2.30 10.88 28.93
N GLY A 117 -1.00 10.62 29.09
CA GLY A 117 -0.43 10.08 30.33
C GLY A 117 -0.57 8.56 30.51
N ALA A 118 -1.08 7.85 29.51
CA ALA A 118 -1.13 6.39 29.42
C ALA A 118 -0.30 5.89 28.22
N ASP A 119 0.09 4.63 28.29
CA ASP A 119 0.80 4.01 27.18
C ASP A 119 -0.14 3.79 26.00
N LEU A 120 0.37 3.96 24.77
CA LEU A 120 -0.41 3.69 23.58
C LEU A 120 -0.66 2.17 23.45
N PRO A 121 -1.82 1.74 22.91
CA PRO A 121 -2.09 0.33 22.67
C PRO A 121 -0.96 -0.34 21.88
N GLY A 122 -0.47 -1.48 22.37
CA GLY A 122 0.62 -2.23 21.73
C GLY A 122 2.04 -1.72 22.02
N ALA A 123 2.22 -0.53 22.58
CA ALA A 123 3.55 0.07 22.78
C ALA A 123 4.49 -0.82 23.62
N ALA A 124 3.99 -1.47 24.67
CA ALA A 124 4.79 -2.37 25.49
C ALA A 124 5.37 -3.55 24.69
N ALA A 125 4.55 -4.20 23.85
CA ALA A 125 4.98 -5.28 22.98
C ALA A 125 6.01 -4.80 21.95
N LEU A 126 5.74 -3.66 21.30
CA LEU A 126 6.64 -3.07 20.31
C LEU A 126 8.00 -2.67 20.90
N ARG A 127 8.06 -2.16 22.13
CA ARG A 127 9.33 -1.89 22.82
C ARG A 127 10.11 -3.16 23.13
N ALA A 128 9.42 -4.25 23.48
CA ALA A 128 10.06 -5.55 23.68
C ALA A 128 10.62 -6.11 22.36
N GLN A 129 9.88 -5.95 21.25
CA GLN A 129 10.34 -6.30 19.90
C GLN A 129 11.58 -5.51 19.49
N LEU A 130 11.62 -4.20 19.75
CA LEU A 130 12.77 -3.34 19.40
C LEU A 130 14.10 -3.84 19.99
N ALA A 131 14.07 -4.50 21.16
CA ALA A 131 15.26 -5.07 21.76
C ALA A 131 15.87 -6.21 20.91
N GLN A 132 15.05 -6.91 20.14
CA GLN A 132 15.43 -8.05 19.30
C GLN A 132 15.51 -7.69 17.81
N ALA A 133 15.00 -6.51 17.42
CA ALA A 133 14.93 -6.06 16.05
C ALA A 133 16.32 -5.92 15.39
N ARG A 134 16.38 -6.39 14.15
CA ARG A 134 17.49 -6.25 13.21
C ARG A 134 17.07 -5.38 12.04
N ALA A 135 18.03 -4.93 11.25
CA ALA A 135 17.75 -4.24 10.01
C ALA A 135 18.07 -5.15 8.83
N HIS A 136 17.28 -5.03 7.78
CA HIS A 136 17.60 -5.55 6.46
C HIS A 136 17.32 -4.44 5.43
N GLY A 137 17.42 -4.77 4.15
CA GLY A 137 17.38 -3.80 3.05
C GLY A 137 18.73 -3.13 2.78
N PRO A 138 18.82 -2.29 1.73
CA PRO A 138 20.06 -1.64 1.30
C PRO A 138 20.74 -0.94 2.47
N SER A 139 22.05 -1.18 2.64
CA SER A 139 22.76 -0.88 3.88
C SER A 139 23.02 0.59 4.13
N GLU A 140 22.86 1.46 3.13
CA GLU A 140 23.37 2.83 3.18
C GLU A 140 22.41 3.78 2.41
N GLU A 141 22.14 4.96 3.00
CA GLU A 141 21.70 6.19 2.31
C GLU A 141 20.21 6.35 1.92
N THR A 142 19.26 5.86 2.72
CA THR A 142 17.84 6.24 2.49
C THR A 142 17.11 6.60 3.78
N GLY A 143 16.04 7.37 3.64
CA GLY A 143 15.08 7.64 4.72
C GLY A 143 14.30 6.41 5.19
N GLU A 144 14.61 5.21 4.70
CA GLU A 144 13.89 3.97 4.98
C GLU A 144 14.78 2.97 5.73
N VAL A 145 14.23 2.39 6.80
CA VAL A 145 14.86 1.33 7.56
C VAL A 145 13.85 0.21 7.74
N TRP A 146 14.13 -0.94 7.11
CA TRP A 146 13.31 -2.14 7.23
C TRP A 146 13.75 -2.91 8.47
N LEU A 147 12.79 -3.25 9.33
CA LEU A 147 13.02 -3.94 10.59
C LEU A 147 12.58 -5.39 10.45
N ASP A 148 13.48 -6.30 10.84
CA ASP A 148 13.15 -7.71 11.03
C ASP A 148 13.06 -8.03 12.52
N VAL A 149 11.98 -8.70 12.91
CA VAL A 149 11.67 -9.07 14.29
C VAL A 149 11.34 -10.56 14.31
N PRO A 150 11.91 -11.36 15.24
CA PRO A 150 11.60 -12.78 15.32
C PRO A 150 10.09 -13.04 15.41
N GLU A 151 9.57 -13.94 14.58
CA GLU A 151 8.12 -14.27 14.55
C GLU A 151 7.55 -14.77 15.89
N THR A 152 8.44 -15.21 16.79
CA THR A 152 8.10 -15.65 18.15
C THR A 152 7.84 -14.51 19.13
N ALA A 153 8.11 -13.26 18.74
CA ALA A 153 7.88 -12.09 19.57
C ALA A 153 6.38 -11.87 19.83
N GLU A 154 6.06 -11.26 20.97
CA GLU A 154 4.68 -10.89 21.31
C GLU A 154 4.16 -9.85 20.32
N ARG A 155 3.02 -10.12 19.68
CA ARG A 155 2.41 -9.23 18.68
C ARG A 155 1.62 -8.10 19.34
N ALA A 156 1.84 -6.90 18.85
CA ALA A 156 1.08 -5.72 19.24
C ALA A 156 -0.37 -5.77 18.73
N VAL A 157 -1.25 -5.03 19.40
CA VAL A 157 -2.63 -4.79 18.96
C VAL A 157 -2.89 -3.29 18.99
N PRO A 158 -3.40 -2.68 17.90
CA PRO A 158 -3.71 -3.28 16.59
C PRO A 158 -2.52 -3.91 15.83
N ARG A 159 -2.84 -4.80 14.87
CA ARG A 159 -1.84 -5.57 14.12
C ARG A 159 -1.34 -4.88 12.84
N TYR A 160 -2.18 -4.06 12.23
CA TYR A 160 -1.85 -3.37 10.98
C TYR A 160 -2.15 -1.90 11.18
N GLN A 161 -1.10 -1.09 11.25
CA GLN A 161 -1.25 0.34 11.50
C GLN A 161 0.07 1.08 11.22
N THR A 162 -0.06 2.37 10.91
CA THR A 162 1.02 3.33 11.19
C THR A 162 0.91 3.71 12.67
N TRP A 163 2.05 3.77 13.37
CA TRP A 163 2.13 4.22 14.74
C TRP A 163 1.61 5.66 14.83
N PRO A 164 0.70 5.99 15.78
CA PRO A 164 0.00 7.28 15.79
C PRO A 164 0.86 8.46 16.26
N VAL A 165 2.15 8.23 16.54
CA VAL A 165 3.13 9.26 16.87
C VAL A 165 4.15 9.33 15.75
N ARG A 166 4.24 10.51 15.15
CA ARG A 166 5.27 10.87 14.17
C ARG A 166 6.37 11.69 14.84
N GLY A 167 7.58 11.62 14.31
CA GLY A 167 8.68 12.49 14.72
C GLY A 167 8.94 13.55 13.66
N SER A 168 8.93 14.83 13.99
CA SER A 168 9.28 15.90 13.06
C SER A 168 10.65 16.48 13.39
N PHE A 169 11.44 16.76 12.36
CA PHE A 169 12.77 17.36 12.51
C PHE A 169 13.11 18.21 11.29
N THR A 170 14.22 18.94 11.35
CA THR A 170 14.69 19.77 10.24
C THR A 170 16.16 19.50 9.97
N GLN A 171 16.51 19.28 8.71
CA GLN A 171 17.89 19.06 8.26
C GLN A 171 18.14 19.85 6.98
N GLN A 172 19.24 20.62 6.94
CA GLN A 172 19.59 21.51 5.82
C GLN A 172 18.46 22.47 5.39
N GLY A 173 17.58 22.85 6.31
CA GLY A 173 16.44 23.73 6.04
C GLY A 173 15.18 23.02 5.51
N HIS A 174 15.23 21.70 5.29
CA HIS A 174 14.09 20.89 4.92
C HIS A 174 13.46 20.26 6.15
N ARG A 175 12.12 20.29 6.24
CA ARG A 175 11.37 19.65 7.31
C ARG A 175 11.01 18.23 6.90
N PHE A 176 11.22 17.28 7.80
CA PHE A 176 10.91 15.87 7.60
C PHE A 176 10.00 15.34 8.69
N GLU A 177 9.31 14.25 8.40
CA GLU A 177 8.50 13.46 9.33
C GLU A 177 8.94 11.99 9.27
N ALA A 178 9.21 11.42 10.44
CA ALA A 178 9.49 10.01 10.66
C ALA A 178 8.20 9.29 11.09
N GLU A 179 7.85 8.24 10.36
CA GLU A 179 6.71 7.38 10.60
C GLU A 179 7.17 5.95 10.87
N LEU A 180 6.45 5.25 11.74
CA LEU A 180 6.72 3.84 12.07
C LEU A 180 5.53 2.99 11.63
N GLN A 181 5.78 1.97 10.82
CA GLN A 181 4.79 1.02 10.35
C GLN A 181 4.84 -0.28 11.16
N ILE A 182 3.65 -0.83 11.42
CA ILE A 182 3.44 -2.08 12.13
C ILE A 182 2.63 -3.01 11.23
N ASP A 183 3.18 -4.20 10.98
CA ASP A 183 2.58 -5.23 10.14
C ASP A 183 2.45 -6.55 10.91
N ASP A 184 1.26 -7.16 10.87
CA ASP A 184 0.85 -8.29 11.72
C ASP A 184 1.24 -8.15 13.22
N GLY A 185 1.29 -6.93 13.73
CA GLY A 185 1.65 -6.60 15.11
C GLY A 185 3.15 -6.64 15.39
N LEU A 186 4.00 -6.68 14.37
CA LEU A 186 5.46 -6.57 14.46
C LEU A 186 5.96 -5.22 13.94
N LEU A 187 7.07 -4.72 14.47
CA LEU A 187 7.80 -3.60 13.86
C LEU A 187 8.20 -4.00 12.45
N SER A 188 7.85 -3.16 11.46
CA SER A 188 8.07 -3.48 10.05
C SER A 188 8.99 -2.47 9.37
N MET A 189 8.64 -1.18 9.38
CA MET A 189 9.42 -0.18 8.66
C MET A 189 9.40 1.16 9.39
N LEU A 190 10.57 1.81 9.45
CA LEU A 190 10.71 3.23 9.78
C LEU A 190 10.94 3.99 8.47
N THR A 191 10.11 4.98 8.19
CA THR A 191 10.19 5.79 6.98
C THR A 191 10.31 7.25 7.35
N VAL A 192 11.18 7.98 6.67
CA VAL A 192 11.31 9.44 6.74
C VAL A 192 10.84 10.01 5.41
N LEU A 193 9.90 10.94 5.48
CA LEU A 193 9.33 11.64 4.33
C LEU A 193 9.49 13.15 4.53
N PRO A 194 9.59 13.95 3.45
CA PRO A 194 9.40 15.39 3.55
C PRO A 194 8.06 15.70 4.21
N ALA A 195 8.03 16.68 5.10
CA ALA A 195 6.77 17.17 5.66
C ALA A 195 5.99 17.88 4.56
N ALA A 196 4.68 17.63 4.48
CA ALA A 196 3.82 18.28 3.49
C ALA A 196 3.91 19.82 3.62
N GLY A 197 4.30 20.49 2.55
CA GLY A 197 4.37 21.95 2.48
C GLY A 197 2.99 22.57 2.26
N GLU A 198 2.78 23.78 2.80
CA GLU A 198 1.58 24.57 2.51
C GLU A 198 1.93 25.70 1.51
N GLY A 199 1.16 25.81 0.41
CA GLY A 199 1.24 26.94 -0.51
C GLY A 199 1.71 26.59 -1.93
N LYS A 200 1.98 27.62 -2.73
CA LYS A 200 2.28 27.48 -4.18
C LYS A 200 3.67 26.92 -4.49
N ASP A 201 4.60 27.07 -3.56
CA ASP A 201 5.99 26.64 -3.70
C ASP A 201 6.25 25.29 -2.97
N ALA A 202 5.18 24.62 -2.50
CA ALA A 202 5.28 23.38 -1.73
C ALA A 202 5.98 22.26 -2.53
N GLY A 203 5.68 22.14 -3.84
CA GLY A 203 6.27 21.12 -4.70
C GLY A 203 7.78 21.29 -4.91
N GLU A 204 8.27 22.52 -5.15
CA GLU A 204 9.71 22.77 -5.34
C GLU A 204 10.51 22.50 -4.06
N GLY A 205 9.93 22.82 -2.89
CA GLY A 205 10.56 22.52 -1.59
C GLY A 205 10.57 21.03 -1.25
N GLU A 206 9.54 20.30 -1.66
CA GLU A 206 9.42 18.85 -1.49
C GLU A 206 10.41 18.08 -2.36
N ASP A 207 10.55 18.45 -3.64
CA ASP A 207 11.53 17.85 -4.54
C ASP A 207 12.96 18.00 -4.01
N ALA A 208 13.33 19.21 -3.56
CA ALA A 208 14.65 19.45 -2.96
C ALA A 208 14.86 18.66 -1.65
N ALA A 209 13.80 18.46 -0.85
CA ALA A 209 13.86 17.64 0.35
C ALA A 209 14.04 16.15 0.02
N LEU A 210 13.39 15.64 -1.02
CA LEU A 210 13.57 14.27 -1.53
C LEU A 210 14.98 14.05 -2.06
N GLU A 211 15.51 15.00 -2.84
CA GLU A 211 16.89 14.97 -3.30
C GLU A 211 17.87 14.92 -2.12
N HIS A 212 17.63 15.72 -1.06
CA HIS A 212 18.45 15.66 0.14
C HIS A 212 18.34 14.31 0.86
N LEU A 213 17.13 13.74 1.00
CA LEU A 213 16.88 12.46 1.69
C LEU A 213 17.67 11.30 1.08
N THR A 214 17.85 11.31 -0.25
CA THR A 214 18.61 10.30 -0.99
C THR A 214 20.10 10.65 -1.14
N SER A 215 20.53 11.79 -0.60
CA SER A 215 21.92 12.23 -0.69
C SER A 215 22.78 11.60 0.43
N PRO A 216 24.09 11.39 0.20
CA PRO A 216 25.01 10.90 1.24
C PRO A 216 25.15 11.82 2.46
N GLY A 217 24.63 13.05 2.39
CA GLY A 217 24.63 14.01 3.49
C GLY A 217 23.44 13.87 4.44
N PHE A 218 22.46 13.02 4.10
CA PHE A 218 21.34 12.72 4.98
C PHE A 218 21.77 11.78 6.10
N ALA A 219 21.21 12.00 7.29
CA ALA A 219 21.42 11.14 8.44
C ALA A 219 20.17 11.18 9.31
N LEU A 220 19.81 10.04 9.90
CA LEU A 220 18.71 9.99 10.86
C LEU A 220 19.01 10.92 12.05
N PRO A 221 17.99 11.66 12.53
CA PRO A 221 18.17 12.65 13.59
C PRO A 221 18.47 11.98 14.93
N ALA A 222 19.18 12.70 15.81
CA ALA A 222 19.28 12.29 17.20
C ALA A 222 17.93 12.48 17.91
N PRO A 223 17.59 11.66 18.92
CA PRO A 223 16.39 11.81 19.75
C PRO A 223 16.05 13.23 20.21
N SER A 224 17.06 14.04 20.53
CA SER A 224 16.89 15.42 21.00
C SER A 224 16.50 16.42 19.92
N GLU A 225 16.61 16.05 18.65
CA GLU A 225 16.31 16.90 17.49
C GLU A 225 14.89 16.67 16.96
N VAL A 226 14.16 15.70 17.54
CA VAL A 226 12.85 15.26 17.07
C VAL A 226 11.74 15.80 17.96
N GLU A 227 10.81 16.54 17.35
CA GLU A 227 9.56 16.97 17.95
C GLU A 227 8.47 15.91 17.70
N MET A 228 7.76 15.48 18.76
CA MET A 228 6.71 14.48 18.62
C MET A 228 5.41 15.12 18.12
N LEU A 229 4.97 14.72 16.93
CA LEU A 229 3.66 15.07 16.39
C LEU A 229 2.68 13.93 16.67
N ARG A 230 1.52 14.28 17.21
CA ARG A 230 0.43 13.33 17.41
C ARG A 230 -0.68 13.66 16.45
N GLU A 231 -1.21 12.63 15.81
CA GLU A 231 -2.46 12.77 15.10
C GLU A 231 -3.58 12.87 16.14
N THR A 232 -3.84 14.10 16.61
CA THR A 232 -5.08 14.37 17.35
C THR A 232 -6.20 14.21 16.34
N ALA A 233 -7.08 13.22 16.56
CA ALA A 233 -8.35 13.14 15.86
C ALA A 233 -8.98 14.54 15.89
N ALA A 234 -9.26 15.10 14.70
CA ALA A 234 -10.00 16.33 14.61
C ALA A 234 -11.31 16.17 15.42
N PRO A 235 -11.72 17.20 16.19
CA PRO A 235 -12.89 17.13 17.06
C PRO A 235 -14.20 16.85 16.32
#